data_AF-A0A1E3XD76-F1
#
_entry.id   AF-A0A1E3XD76-F1
#
_cell.length_a   1.000
_cell.length_b   1.000
_cell.length_c   1.000
_cell.angle_alpha   90.00
_cell.angle_beta   90.00
_cell.angle_gamma   90.00
#
_symmetry.space_group_name_H-M   'P 1'
#
loop_
_entity.id
_entity.type
_entity.pdbx_description
1 polymer ?
#
loop_
_entity_poly.entity_id
_entity_poly.type
_entity_poly.pdbx_seq_one_letter_code
_entity_poly.pdbx_strand_id
1 'polypeptide(L)'
;MKNESKSFLLSKQAFSLVMEYKFGPALEKINQAIELDTNNAYAYCTKAFILGANKKYDQSLELCKKALKINSFTAEAWMIAGNDLEMLAIDEEINGSLDMAKEYHKLARGFWKEAKSISPDIVLPFLTRT
;
A
#
# COMPACT_ATOMS: atom_id res chain seq x y z
N MET A 1 -21.39 -10.23 -8.64
CA MET A 1 -20.98 -9.98 -10.04
C MET A 1 -21.14 -8.53 -10.52
N LYS A 2 -22.34 -7.96 -10.76
CA LYS A 2 -22.45 -6.58 -11.31
C LYS A 2 -21.76 -5.50 -10.44
N ASN A 3 -21.88 -5.60 -9.12
CA ASN A 3 -21.26 -4.65 -8.18
C ASN A 3 -19.74 -4.85 -8.06
N GLU A 4 -19.26 -6.10 -8.02
CA GLU A 4 -17.81 -6.43 -8.05
C GLU A 4 -17.14 -5.88 -9.32
N SER A 5 -17.73 -6.11 -10.50
CA SER A 5 -17.18 -5.59 -11.76
C SER A 5 -17.16 -4.06 -11.78
N LYS A 6 -18.20 -3.40 -11.25
CA LYS A 6 -18.24 -1.95 -11.13
C LYS A 6 -17.22 -1.43 -10.12
N SER A 7 -17.06 -2.11 -8.97
CA SER A 7 -16.06 -1.79 -7.97
C SER A 7 -14.66 -1.87 -8.56
N PHE A 8 -14.34 -2.95 -9.30
CA PHE A 8 -13.06 -3.09 -9.97
C PHE A 8 -12.78 -1.97 -10.97
N LEU A 9 -13.76 -1.59 -11.79
CA LEU A 9 -13.62 -0.46 -12.73
C LEU A 9 -13.38 0.87 -12.01
N LEU A 10 -14.09 1.15 -10.92
CA LEU A 10 -13.89 2.36 -10.12
C LEU A 10 -12.49 2.39 -9.51
N SER A 11 -11.98 1.25 -9.03
CA SER A 11 -10.62 1.18 -8.50
C SER A 11 -9.57 1.40 -9.59
N LYS A 12 -9.79 0.92 -10.82
CA LYS A 12 -8.90 1.21 -11.96
C LYS A 12 -8.93 2.69 -12.34
N GLN A 13 -10.10 3.32 -12.35
CA GLN A 13 -10.22 4.77 -12.55
C GLN A 13 -9.47 5.55 -11.45
N ALA A 14 -9.65 5.14 -10.20
CA ALA A 14 -8.95 5.75 -9.08
C ALA A 14 -7.43 5.64 -9.23
N PHE A 15 -6.92 4.48 -9.63
CA PHE A 15 -5.49 4.30 -9.87
C PHE A 15 -4.98 5.22 -10.99
N SER A 16 -5.73 5.39 -12.08
CA SER A 16 -5.38 6.37 -13.12
C SER A 16 -5.28 7.79 -12.56
N LEU A 17 -6.22 8.20 -11.70
CA LEU A 17 -6.20 9.50 -11.05
C LEU A 17 -5.01 9.66 -10.10
N VAL A 18 -4.61 8.59 -9.41
CA VAL A 18 -3.40 8.55 -8.58
C VAL A 18 -2.14 8.79 -9.42
N MET A 19 -2.04 8.19 -10.62
CA MET A 19 -0.92 8.43 -11.52
C MET A 19 -0.85 9.89 -12.02
N GLU A 20 -1.98 10.59 -12.01
CA GLU A 20 -2.07 12.04 -12.27
C GLU A 20 -1.93 12.90 -11.00
N TYR A 21 -1.56 12.31 -9.85
CA TYR A 21 -1.46 12.96 -8.54
C TYR A 21 -2.78 13.58 -8.02
N LYS A 22 -3.93 13.17 -8.57
CA LYS A 22 -5.27 13.66 -8.19
C LYS A 22 -5.85 12.84 -7.04
N PHE A 23 -5.27 12.98 -5.85
CA PHE A 23 -5.63 12.14 -4.69
C PHE A 23 -7.06 12.31 -4.17
N GLY A 24 -7.61 13.53 -4.18
CA GLY A 24 -9.00 13.78 -3.74
C GLY A 24 -10.03 13.00 -4.56
N PRO A 25 -10.10 13.23 -5.89
CA PRO A 25 -10.99 12.48 -6.78
C PRO A 25 -10.71 10.97 -6.77
N ALA A 26 -9.46 10.54 -6.63
CA ALA A 26 -9.13 9.13 -6.51
C ALA A 26 -9.78 8.51 -5.26
N LEU A 27 -9.70 9.18 -4.10
CA LEU A 27 -10.32 8.71 -2.86
C LEU A 27 -11.83 8.59 -2.97
N GLU A 28 -12.51 9.50 -3.66
CA GLU A 28 -13.96 9.40 -3.90
C GLU A 28 -14.30 8.11 -4.65
N LYS A 29 -13.57 7.81 -5.72
CA LYS A 29 -13.76 6.58 -6.51
C LYS A 29 -13.45 5.33 -5.71
N ILE A 30 -12.40 5.35 -4.89
CA ILE A 30 -12.04 4.26 -4.00
C ILE A 30 -13.10 4.00 -2.93
N ASN A 31 -13.64 5.05 -2.31
CA ASN A 31 -14.68 4.89 -1.30
C ASN A 31 -15.94 4.25 -1.92
N GLN A 32 -16.35 4.71 -3.10
CA GLN A 32 -17.44 4.08 -3.86
C GLN A 32 -17.14 2.61 -4.22
N ALA A 33 -15.90 2.30 -4.62
CA ALA A 33 -15.50 0.93 -4.93
C ALA A 33 -15.61 0.02 -3.70
N ILE A 34 -15.15 0.50 -2.54
CA ILE A 34 -15.19 -0.25 -1.27
C ILE A 34 -16.64 -0.44 -0.77
N GLU A 35 -17.51 0.56 -0.95
CA GLU A 35 -18.94 0.45 -0.61
C GLU A 35 -19.65 -0.60 -1.47
N LEU A 36 -19.27 -0.71 -2.75
CA LEU A 36 -19.84 -1.70 -3.67
C LEU A 36 -19.29 -3.11 -3.44
N ASP A 37 -18.03 -3.21 -3.02
CA ASP A 37 -17.34 -4.47 -2.76
C ASP A 37 -16.28 -4.31 -1.66
N THR A 38 -16.61 -4.81 -0.48
CA THR A 38 -15.72 -4.80 0.68
C THR A 38 -14.58 -5.81 0.58
N ASN A 39 -14.57 -6.67 -0.44
CA ASN A 39 -13.53 -7.64 -0.75
C ASN A 39 -12.67 -7.21 -1.95
N ASN A 40 -12.68 -5.92 -2.33
CA ASN A 40 -11.81 -5.41 -3.37
C ASN A 40 -10.41 -5.08 -2.81
N ALA A 41 -9.50 -6.05 -2.83
CA ALA A 41 -8.12 -5.87 -2.37
C ALA A 41 -7.40 -4.72 -3.10
N TYR A 42 -7.64 -4.56 -4.41
CA TYR A 42 -7.02 -3.52 -5.23
C TYR A 42 -7.47 -2.10 -4.82
N ALA A 43 -8.73 -1.95 -4.39
CA ALA A 43 -9.22 -0.69 -3.85
C ALA A 43 -8.50 -0.32 -2.55
N TYR A 44 -8.34 -1.28 -1.63
CA TYR A 44 -7.62 -1.07 -0.37
C TYR A 44 -6.14 -0.74 -0.59
N CYS A 45 -5.47 -1.42 -1.54
CA CYS A 45 -4.08 -1.10 -1.89
C CYS A 45 -3.95 0.33 -2.43
N THR A 46 -4.85 0.73 -3.32
CA THR A 46 -4.82 2.08 -3.90
C THR A 46 -5.08 3.13 -2.81
N LYS A 47 -5.99 2.85 -1.87
CA LYS A 47 -6.22 3.72 -0.71
C LYS A 47 -4.99 3.82 0.20
N ALA A 48 -4.34 2.69 0.48
CA ALA A 48 -3.12 2.62 1.26
C ALA A 48 -2.03 3.49 0.63
N PHE A 49 -1.77 3.32 -0.67
CA PHE A 49 -0.82 4.14 -1.41
C PHE A 49 -1.06 5.65 -1.23
N ILE A 50 -2.32 6.10 -1.36
CA ILE A 50 -2.67 7.51 -1.16
C ILE A 50 -2.41 7.97 0.28
N LEU A 51 -2.67 7.12 1.28
CA LEU A 51 -2.41 7.43 2.68
C LEU A 51 -0.91 7.50 2.99
N GLY A 52 -0.11 6.55 2.48
CA GLY A 52 1.35 6.58 2.57
C GLY A 52 1.95 7.82 1.93
N ALA A 53 1.46 8.22 0.75
CA ALA A 53 1.84 9.49 0.10
C ALA A 53 1.51 10.74 0.94
N ASN A 54 0.48 10.65 1.80
CA ASN A 54 0.10 11.69 2.75
C ASN A 54 0.74 11.50 4.15
N LYS A 55 1.79 10.67 4.26
CA LYS A 55 2.51 10.35 5.50
C LYS A 55 1.65 9.75 6.62
N LYS A 56 0.51 9.14 6.27
CA LYS A 56 -0.36 8.43 7.22
C LYS A 56 0.00 6.95 7.23
N TYR A 57 1.26 6.65 7.59
CA TYR A 57 1.86 5.33 7.44
C TYR A 57 1.12 4.25 8.23
N ASP A 58 0.74 4.49 9.49
CA ASP A 58 -0.01 3.52 10.29
C ASP A 58 -1.37 3.15 9.66
N GLN A 59 -2.10 4.15 9.18
CA GLN A 59 -3.39 3.93 8.53
C GLN A 59 -3.23 3.19 7.20
N SER A 60 -2.17 3.50 6.46
CA SER A 60 -1.81 2.79 5.24
C SER A 60 -1.51 1.31 5.52
N LEU A 61 -0.71 1.02 6.55
CA LEU A 61 -0.38 -0.34 6.96
C LEU A 61 -1.61 -1.17 7.33
N GLU A 62 -2.59 -0.58 8.03
CA GLU A 62 -3.85 -1.27 8.33
C GLU A 62 -4.64 -1.61 7.06
N LEU A 63 -4.64 -0.73 6.06
CA LEU A 63 -5.27 -1.01 4.77
C LEU A 63 -4.51 -2.06 3.96
N CYS A 64 -3.18 -2.05 3.99
CA CYS A 64 -2.37 -3.11 3.40
C CYS A 64 -2.66 -4.46 4.05
N LYS A 65 -2.72 -4.54 5.39
CA LYS A 65 -3.11 -5.75 6.12
C LYS A 65 -4.49 -6.25 5.67
N LYS A 66 -5.46 -5.34 5.49
CA LYS A 66 -6.79 -5.70 4.99
C LYS A 66 -6.73 -6.24 3.55
N ALA A 67 -6.00 -5.58 2.66
CA ALA A 67 -5.83 -6.03 1.29
C ALA A 67 -5.19 -7.42 1.22
N LEU A 68 -4.15 -7.66 2.03
CA LEU A 68 -3.44 -8.95 2.10
C LEU A 68 -4.30 -10.08 2.69
N LYS A 69 -5.21 -9.76 3.63
CA LYS A 69 -6.19 -10.74 4.14
C LYS A 69 -7.21 -11.15 3.07
N ILE A 70 -7.57 -10.23 2.18
CA ILE A 70 -8.50 -10.48 1.08
C ILE A 70 -7.78 -11.23 -0.06
N ASN A 71 -6.60 -10.78 -0.45
CA ASN A 71 -5.76 -11.39 -1.46
C ASN A 71 -4.27 -11.25 -1.09
N SER A 72 -3.68 -12.33 -0.62
CA SER A 72 -2.28 -12.41 -0.21
C SER A 72 -1.29 -12.27 -1.38
N PHE A 73 -1.74 -12.46 -2.62
CA PHE A 73 -0.91 -12.36 -3.84
C PHE A 73 -0.89 -10.95 -4.44
N THR A 74 -1.20 -9.93 -3.63
CA THR A 74 -1.15 -8.53 -4.08
C THR A 74 0.23 -7.96 -3.79
N ALA A 75 1.16 -8.08 -4.75
CA ALA A 75 2.55 -7.64 -4.61
C ALA A 75 2.66 -6.15 -4.21
N GLU A 76 1.77 -5.31 -4.72
CA GLU A 76 1.72 -3.89 -4.42
C GLU A 76 1.41 -3.63 -2.94
N ALA A 77 0.56 -4.44 -2.29
CA ALA A 77 0.24 -4.28 -0.87
C ALA A 77 1.48 -4.51 0.00
N TRP A 78 2.27 -5.55 -0.33
CA TRP A 78 3.54 -5.84 0.33
C TRP A 78 4.56 -4.72 0.10
N MET A 79 4.68 -4.23 -1.13
CA MET A 79 5.57 -3.11 -1.46
C MET A 79 5.20 -1.84 -0.70
N ILE A 80 3.92 -1.45 -0.70
CA ILE A 80 3.43 -0.26 0.00
C ILE A 80 3.71 -0.38 1.49
N ALA A 81 3.36 -1.51 2.11
CA ALA A 81 3.61 -1.73 3.52
C ALA A 81 5.10 -1.70 3.88
N GLY A 82 5.97 -2.27 3.04
CA GLY A 82 7.42 -2.15 3.23
C GLY A 82 7.90 -0.69 3.17
N ASN A 83 7.37 0.11 2.24
CA ASN A 83 7.71 1.53 2.13
C ASN A 83 7.21 2.34 3.34
N ASP A 84 5.99 2.07 3.81
CA ASP A 84 5.43 2.74 4.99
C ASP A 84 6.24 2.42 6.25
N LEU A 85 6.68 1.16 6.41
CA LEU A 85 7.56 0.74 7.50
C LEU A 85 8.92 1.42 7.43
N GLU A 86 9.50 1.59 6.24
CA GLU A 86 10.77 2.30 6.07
C GLU A 86 10.64 3.77 6.48
N MET A 87 9.53 4.43 6.14
CA MET A 87 9.29 5.81 6.55
C MET A 87 9.12 5.93 8.06
N LEU A 88 8.38 5.01 8.68
CA LEU A 88 8.28 4.94 10.15
C LEU A 88 9.64 4.69 10.81
N ALA A 89 10.49 3.85 10.20
CA ALA A 89 11.84 3.61 10.69
C ALA A 89 12.65 4.91 10.70
N ILE A 90 12.63 5.67 9.60
CA ILE A 90 13.32 6.96 9.48
C ILE A 90 12.79 7.96 10.53
N ASP A 91 11.47 8.04 10.72
CA ASP A 91 10.88 8.91 11.74
C ASP A 91 11.35 8.51 13.15
N GLU A 92 11.45 7.22 13.46
CA GLU A 92 11.98 6.72 14.74
C GLU A 92 13.48 6.97 14.92
N GLU A 93 14.29 6.90 13.84
CA GLU A 93 15.71 7.27 13.89
C GLU A 93 15.88 8.76 14.26
N ILE A 94 15.07 9.63 13.65
CA ILE A 94 15.08 11.07 13.92
C ILE A 94 14.67 11.35 15.37
N ASN A 95 13.69 10.62 15.89
CA ASN A 95 13.19 10.77 17.26
C ASN A 95 14.09 10.10 18.32
N GLY A 96 15.15 9.38 17.92
CA GLY A 96 16.13 8.78 18.81
C GLY A 96 15.81 7.34 19.26
N SER A 97 14.79 6.70 18.69
CA SER A 97 14.34 5.35 19.03
C SER A 97 15.00 4.29 18.13
N LEU A 98 16.33 4.15 18.22
CA LEU A 98 17.11 3.30 17.30
C LEU A 98 16.68 1.82 17.27
N ASP A 99 16.15 1.29 18.37
CA ASP A 99 15.72 -0.11 18.42
C ASP A 99 14.40 -0.34 17.65
N MET A 100 13.46 0.60 17.73
CA MET A 100 12.22 0.54 16.94
C MET A 100 12.51 0.72 15.44
N ALA A 101 13.38 1.67 15.10
CA ALA A 101 13.82 1.88 13.73
C ALA A 101 14.42 0.61 13.11
N LYS A 102 15.33 -0.07 13.82
CA LYS A 102 15.93 -1.34 13.37
C LYS A 102 14.89 -2.42 13.11
N GLU A 103 13.88 -2.54 13.97
CA GLU A 103 12.82 -3.52 13.79
C GLU A 103 11.94 -3.18 12.58
N TYR A 104 11.58 -1.91 12.39
CA TYR A 104 10.83 -1.48 11.20
C TYR A 104 11.61 -1.69 9.90
N HIS A 105 12.91 -1.36 9.84
CA HIS A 105 13.75 -1.68 8.69
C HIS A 105 13.81 -3.17 8.38
N LYS A 106 13.88 -4.02 9.42
CA LYS A 106 13.88 -5.47 9.26
C LYS A 106 12.55 -5.96 8.71
N LEU A 107 11.43 -5.46 9.21
CA LEU A 107 10.10 -5.77 8.70
C LEU A 107 9.96 -5.30 7.25
N ALA A 108 10.35 -4.06 6.92
CA ALA A 108 10.30 -3.51 5.57
C ALA A 108 11.01 -4.42 4.55
N ARG A 109 12.23 -4.88 4.87
CA ARG A 109 12.98 -5.84 4.04
C ARG A 109 12.24 -7.17 3.83
N GLY A 110 11.55 -7.68 4.86
CA GLY A 110 10.73 -8.88 4.74
C GLY A 110 9.57 -8.69 3.76
N PHE A 111 8.86 -7.58 3.89
CA PHE A 111 7.71 -7.26 3.03
C PHE A 111 8.13 -7.06 1.57
N TRP A 112 9.25 -6.39 1.32
CA TRP A 112 9.79 -6.26 -0.04
C TRP A 112 10.23 -7.58 -0.67
N LYS A 113 10.75 -8.53 0.12
CA LYS A 113 11.05 -9.88 -0.37
C LYS A 113 9.79 -10.62 -0.81
N GLU A 114 8.72 -10.54 -0.02
CA GLU A 114 7.42 -11.11 -0.41
C GLU A 114 6.87 -10.45 -1.68
N ALA A 115 6.91 -9.11 -1.76
CA ALA A 115 6.51 -8.38 -2.96
C ALA A 115 7.24 -8.88 -4.21
N LYS A 116 8.56 -9.06 -4.11
CA LYS A 116 9.41 -9.54 -5.22
C LYS A 116 9.21 -11.03 -5.52
N SER A 117 8.89 -11.84 -4.52
CA SER A 117 8.54 -13.25 -4.74
C SER A 117 7.25 -13.40 -5.55
N ILE A 118 6.29 -12.50 -5.35
CA ILE A 118 5.01 -12.50 -6.08
C ILE A 118 5.17 -11.87 -7.46
N SER A 119 5.91 -10.76 -7.55
CA SER A 119 6.17 -10.04 -8.80
C SER A 119 7.65 -9.69 -8.90
N PRO A 120 8.47 -10.53 -9.56
CA PRO A 120 9.92 -10.32 -9.66
C PRO A 120 10.33 -9.00 -10.30
N ASP A 121 9.50 -8.47 -11.19
CA ASP A 121 9.71 -7.21 -11.91
C ASP A 121 9.20 -5.97 -11.15
N ILE A 122 8.66 -6.15 -9.93
CA ILE A 122 8.18 -5.03 -9.13
C ILE A 122 9.33 -4.08 -8.77
N VAL A 123 9.12 -2.79 -9.05
CA VAL A 123 10.11 -1.76 -8.78
C VAL A 123 10.03 -1.36 -7.31
N LEU A 124 11.05 -1.73 -6.55
CA LEU A 124 11.14 -1.40 -5.12
C LEU A 124 12.02 -0.16 -4.94
N PRO A 125 11.58 0.88 -4.21
CA PRO A 125 12.32 2.13 -4.12
C PRO A 125 13.68 2.00 -3.41
N PHE A 126 13.84 0.99 -2.54
CA PHE A 126 14.95 0.95 -1.56
C PHE A 126 15.92 -0.23 -1.72
N LEU A 127 15.64 -1.21 -2.59
CA LEU A 127 16.51 -2.39 -2.78
C LEU A 127 17.71 -2.17 -3.72
N THR A 128 18.03 -0.94 -4.11
CA THR A 128 19.24 -0.67 -4.91
C THR A 128 20.52 -0.57 -4.09
N ARG A 129 20.45 -0.76 -2.77
CA ARG A 129 21.65 -0.86 -1.91
C ARG A 129 21.81 -2.30 -1.40
N THR A 130 22.24 -3.18 -2.29
CA THR A 130 23.02 -4.37 -1.92
C THR A 130 24.49 -4.06 -2.14
#